data_AF-A7GW81-F1
#
_entry.id   AF-A7GW81-F1
#
_cell.length_a   1.000
_cell.length_b   1.000
_cell.length_c   1.000
_cell.angle_alpha   90.00
_cell.angle_beta   90.00
_cell.angle_gamma   90.00
#
_symmetry.space_group_name_H-M   'P 1'
#
loop_
_entity.id
_entity.type
_entity.pdbx_description
1 polymer ?
#
loop_
_entity_poly.entity_id
_entity_poly.type
_entity_poly.pdbx_seq_one_letter_code
_entity_poly.pdbx_strand_id
1 'polypeptide(L)'
;MQKLPVGQAAEILGITKEAVYNRIRRGSLKAVEKNGQKFVILNDENAQEPEIKSVKKPTTKTPKSANNDEFVKYLLAELSETKATNLNLQADKERLFKEKEQMLIERKNEISQIYKERDEKLMQFLNAMQKPFLTHKNDEPAIEAQIDEDGEKKWISLGEYLRSLTPQPKNIKKVQNKIIKRINHSKFIKFKNGVILIRKNKTLQEVTE
;
A
#
# COMPACT_ATOMS: atom_id res chain seq x y z
N MET A 1 28.00 53.75 -5.46
CA MET A 1 27.58 52.83 -6.55
C MET A 1 28.45 51.59 -6.51
N GLN A 2 28.02 50.55 -5.80
CA GLN A 2 28.76 49.30 -5.71
C GLN A 2 28.28 48.34 -6.81
N LYS A 3 29.19 47.85 -7.65
CA LYS A 3 28.91 46.81 -8.65
C LYS A 3 29.23 45.46 -8.02
N LEU A 4 28.21 44.66 -7.77
CA LEU A 4 28.34 43.37 -7.11
C LEU A 4 27.94 42.25 -8.07
N PRO A 5 28.63 41.10 -8.06
CA PRO A 5 28.15 39.93 -8.77
C PRO A 5 26.81 39.49 -8.17
N VAL A 6 25.95 38.86 -8.99
CA VAL A 6 24.61 38.39 -8.58
C VAL A 6 24.64 37.55 -7.30
N GLY A 7 25.70 36.75 -7.08
CA GLY A 7 25.86 35.95 -5.86
C GLY A 7 26.00 36.80 -4.59
N GLN A 8 26.87 37.81 -4.60
CA GLN A 8 27.05 38.71 -3.45
C GLN A 8 25.83 39.62 -3.25
N ALA A 9 25.17 40.03 -4.34
CA ALA A 9 23.93 40.81 -4.26
C ALA A 9 22.77 40.00 -3.64
N ALA A 10 22.72 38.68 -3.89
CA ALA A 10 21.74 37.78 -3.29
C ALA A 10 21.91 37.69 -1.77
N GLU A 11 23.16 37.56 -1.31
CA GLU A 11 23.51 37.52 0.12
C GLU A 11 23.18 38.84 0.82
N ILE A 12 23.54 39.98 0.22
CA ILE A 12 23.28 41.31 0.82
C ILE A 12 21.79 41.64 0.89
N LEU A 13 21.00 41.19 -0.10
CA LEU A 13 19.56 41.43 -0.15
C LEU A 13 18.72 40.35 0.54
N GLY A 14 19.33 39.31 1.10
CA GLY A 14 18.62 38.21 1.76
C GLY A 14 17.68 37.43 0.83
N ILE A 15 17.96 37.40 -0.48
CA ILE A 15 17.10 36.76 -1.49
C ILE A 15 17.88 35.72 -2.30
N THR A 16 17.17 34.82 -2.98
CA THR A 16 17.82 33.81 -3.83
C THR A 16 18.47 34.44 -5.07
N LYS A 17 19.51 33.80 -5.61
CA LYS A 17 20.16 34.20 -6.88
C LYS A 17 19.13 34.35 -8.02
N GLU A 18 18.13 33.46 -8.04
CA GLU A 18 17.02 33.49 -9.00
C GLU A 18 16.11 34.71 -8.80
N ALA A 19 15.81 35.08 -7.55
CA ALA A 19 15.06 36.29 -7.26
C ALA A 19 15.80 37.55 -7.73
N VAL A 20 17.13 37.59 -7.62
CA VAL A 20 17.95 38.68 -8.18
C VAL A 20 17.82 38.72 -9.71
N TYR A 21 17.96 37.58 -10.42
CA TYR A 21 17.75 37.52 -11.88
C TYR A 21 16.35 37.96 -12.29
N ASN A 22 15.32 37.57 -11.52
CA ASN A 22 13.94 37.95 -11.76
C ASN A 22 13.71 39.46 -11.54
N ARG A 23 14.34 40.07 -10.53
CA ARG A 23 14.29 41.52 -10.31
C ARG A 23 15.02 42.30 -11.41
N ILE A 24 16.15 41.79 -11.91
CA ILE A 24 16.85 42.35 -13.08
C ILE A 24 15.96 42.25 -14.33
N ARG A 25 15.34 41.10 -14.59
CA ARG A 25 14.42 40.90 -15.73
C ARG A 25 13.22 41.84 -15.69
N ARG A 26 12.68 42.08 -14.49
CA ARG A 26 11.56 43.01 -14.26
C ARG A 26 11.98 44.49 -14.29
N GLY A 27 13.28 44.80 -14.38
CA GLY A 27 13.81 46.18 -14.37
C GLY A 27 13.79 46.86 -13.00
N SER A 28 13.43 46.14 -11.93
CA SER A 28 13.44 46.66 -10.54
C SER A 28 14.85 46.79 -9.98
N LEU A 29 15.83 46.10 -10.56
CA LEU A 29 17.23 46.14 -10.17
C LEU A 29 18.09 46.46 -11.40
N LYS A 30 18.92 47.50 -11.31
CA LYS A 30 19.81 47.89 -12.42
C LYS A 30 21.01 46.95 -12.46
N ALA A 31 21.28 46.38 -13.63
CA ALA A 31 22.45 45.54 -13.86
C ALA A 31 23.28 46.03 -15.04
N VAL A 32 24.58 45.81 -14.98
CA VAL A 32 25.55 46.07 -16.06
C VAL A 32 26.27 44.77 -16.37
N GLU A 33 26.34 44.44 -17.65
CA GLU A 33 27.08 43.28 -18.13
C GLU A 33 28.51 43.68 -18.48
N LYS A 34 29.49 43.01 -17.86
CA LYS A 34 30.91 43.20 -18.18
C LYS A 34 31.53 41.81 -18.35
N ASN A 35 32.15 41.57 -19.51
CA ASN A 35 32.83 40.31 -19.85
C ASN A 35 31.93 39.05 -19.68
N GLY A 36 30.65 39.13 -20.07
CA GLY A 36 29.70 38.01 -20.00
C GLY A 36 29.15 37.70 -18.60
N GLN A 37 29.51 38.49 -17.58
CA GLN A 37 28.97 38.36 -16.23
C GLN A 37 28.09 39.57 -15.87
N LYS A 38 26.91 39.30 -15.31
CA LYS A 38 25.96 40.34 -14.87
C LYS A 38 26.35 40.86 -13.49
N PHE A 39 26.55 42.17 -13.38
CA PHE A 39 26.80 42.86 -12.12
C PHE A 39 25.60 43.72 -11.74
N VAL A 40 25.10 43.54 -10.52
CA VAL A 40 24.03 44.33 -9.94
C VAL A 40 24.60 45.63 -9.40
N ILE A 41 23.97 46.75 -9.73
CA ILE A 41 24.26 48.05 -9.12
C ILE A 41 23.33 48.20 -7.92
N LEU A 42 23.90 48.10 -6.71
CA LEU A 42 23.21 48.52 -5.50
C LEU A 42 23.53 49.99 -5.25
N ASN A 43 22.48 50.78 -5.11
CA ASN A 43 22.54 52.08 -4.44
C ASN A 43 22.21 51.81 -2.98
N ASP A 44 22.91 52.46 -2.05
CA ASP A 44 22.87 52.19 -0.60
C ASP A 44 21.48 52.36 0.07
N GLU A 45 20.42 52.64 -0.70
CA GLU A 45 19.04 52.70 -0.24
C GLU A 45 18.30 51.35 -0.25
N ASN A 46 18.86 50.29 -0.85
CA ASN A 46 18.23 48.96 -0.88
C ASN A 46 18.79 47.97 0.16
N ALA A 47 19.64 48.44 1.07
CA ALA A 47 20.22 47.64 2.16
C ALA A 47 19.46 47.81 3.50
N GLN A 48 18.13 47.92 3.45
CA GLN A 48 17.32 47.90 4.67
C GLN A 48 16.50 46.62 4.77
N GLU A 49 17.03 45.70 5.57
CA GLU A 49 16.25 44.71 6.31
C GLU A 49 15.38 45.39 7.39
N PRO A 50 14.37 44.69 7.92
CA PRO A 50 13.15 45.30 8.43
C PRO A 50 13.30 45.70 9.90
N GLU A 51 13.31 47.00 10.21
CA GLU A 51 13.08 47.45 11.59
C GLU A 51 12.11 48.63 11.72
N ILE A 52 11.38 48.53 12.82
CA ILE A 52 10.23 49.30 13.23
C ILE A 52 10.70 50.61 13.89
N LYS A 53 10.04 51.73 13.53
CA LYS A 53 9.94 53.06 14.20
C LYS A 53 10.95 54.17 13.86
N SER A 54 10.37 55.20 13.19
CA SER A 54 10.19 56.58 13.68
C SER A 54 10.95 57.74 12.99
N VAL A 55 10.15 58.64 12.38
CA VAL A 55 10.30 60.13 12.29
C VAL A 55 11.41 60.61 11.30
N LYS A 56 11.16 61.28 10.16
CA LYS A 56 10.45 62.56 9.88
C LYS A 56 10.25 62.74 8.34
N LYS A 57 9.17 63.43 7.97
CA LYS A 57 8.66 63.82 6.63
C LYS A 57 9.69 64.06 5.49
N PRO A 58 9.26 63.78 4.25
CA PRO A 58 9.08 64.87 3.29
C PRO A 58 7.59 65.09 3.02
N THR A 59 7.21 66.36 3.04
CA THR A 59 5.88 66.84 2.70
C THR A 59 5.60 66.63 1.22
N THR A 60 4.88 65.56 0.89
CA THR A 60 4.11 65.48 -0.35
C THR A 60 2.64 65.48 0.03
N LYS A 61 1.95 66.58 -0.31
CA LYS A 61 0.51 66.73 -0.15
C LYS A 61 -0.16 65.60 -0.93
N THR A 62 -0.61 64.55 -0.23
CA THR A 62 -1.49 63.54 -0.81
C THR A 62 -2.87 64.16 -0.98
N PRO A 63 -3.44 64.22 -2.20
CA PRO A 63 -4.85 64.49 -2.33
C PRO A 63 -5.59 63.33 -1.65
N LYS A 64 -6.50 63.63 -0.72
CA LYS A 64 -7.39 62.63 -0.12
C LYS A 64 -8.22 62.03 -1.26
N SER A 65 -7.81 60.86 -1.72
CA SER A 65 -8.44 60.14 -2.82
C SER A 65 -9.53 59.26 -2.26
N ALA A 66 -10.78 59.55 -2.60
CA ALA A 66 -11.95 58.71 -2.31
C ALA A 66 -11.77 57.24 -2.77
N ASN A 67 -10.82 56.98 -3.68
CA ASN A 67 -10.48 55.62 -4.15
C ASN A 67 -9.81 54.74 -3.07
N ASN A 68 -9.21 55.34 -2.03
CA ASN A 68 -8.62 54.54 -0.94
C ASN A 68 -9.69 53.84 -0.11
N ASP A 69 -10.86 54.46 0.08
CA ASP A 69 -11.93 53.87 0.88
C ASP A 69 -12.61 52.71 0.15
N GLU A 70 -12.76 52.81 -1.17
CA GLU A 70 -13.28 51.72 -2.00
C GLU A 70 -12.30 50.54 -2.07
N PHE A 71 -11.00 50.81 -2.20
CA PHE A 71 -9.96 49.78 -2.13
C PHE A 71 -9.91 49.09 -0.76
N VAL A 72 -10.01 49.85 0.33
CA VAL A 72 -10.09 49.30 1.69
C VAL A 72 -11.34 48.44 1.86
N LYS A 73 -12.49 48.86 1.32
CA LYS A 73 -13.73 48.08 1.35
C LYS A 73 -13.59 46.78 0.55
N TYR A 74 -12.95 46.81 -0.61
CA TYR A 74 -12.64 45.61 -1.40
C TYR A 74 -11.75 44.63 -0.61
N LEU A 75 -10.67 45.11 -0.01
CA LEU A 75 -9.78 44.28 0.82
C LEU A 75 -10.51 43.66 2.02
N LEU A 76 -11.41 44.42 2.67
CA LEU A 76 -12.24 43.90 3.75
C LEU A 76 -13.20 42.82 3.27
N ALA A 77 -13.80 43.00 2.09
CA ALA A 77 -14.67 42.00 1.48
C ALA A 77 -13.91 40.71 1.17
N GLU A 78 -12.75 40.81 0.52
CA GLU A 78 -11.93 39.63 0.18
C GLU A 78 -11.38 38.92 1.43
N LEU A 79 -11.01 39.67 2.48
CA LEU A 79 -10.67 39.08 3.77
C LEU A 79 -11.87 38.36 4.41
N SER A 80 -13.07 38.91 4.29
CA SER A 80 -14.27 38.27 4.84
C SER A 80 -14.61 36.97 4.10
N GLU A 81 -14.47 36.96 2.78
CA GLU A 81 -14.66 35.77 1.95
C GLU A 81 -13.60 34.71 2.25
N THR A 82 -12.33 35.11 2.34
CA THR A 82 -11.23 34.21 2.70
C THR A 82 -11.40 33.60 4.09
N LYS A 83 -11.96 34.36 5.04
CA LYS A 83 -12.28 33.84 6.37
C LYS A 83 -13.45 32.86 6.32
N ALA A 84 -14.49 33.16 5.55
CA ALA A 84 -15.65 32.27 5.38
C ALA A 84 -15.24 30.94 4.72
N THR A 85 -14.41 30.99 3.67
CA THR A 85 -13.89 29.78 3.02
C THR A 85 -13.02 28.96 3.96
N ASN A 86 -12.15 29.59 4.76
CA ASN A 86 -11.38 28.90 5.78
C ASN A 86 -12.25 28.21 6.82
N LEU A 87 -13.32 28.86 7.28
CA LEU A 87 -14.26 28.28 8.25
C LEU A 87 -14.96 27.05 7.65
N ASN A 88 -15.45 27.16 6.41
CA ASN A 88 -16.07 26.03 5.72
C ASN A 88 -15.08 24.87 5.54
N LEU A 89 -13.84 25.14 5.13
CA LEU A 89 -12.81 24.11 5.00
C LEU A 89 -12.48 23.44 6.34
N GLN A 90 -12.49 24.18 7.44
CA GLN A 90 -12.33 23.62 8.78
C GLN A 90 -13.52 22.71 9.15
N ALA A 91 -14.74 23.14 8.88
CA ALA A 91 -15.94 22.34 9.12
C ALA A 91 -15.94 21.05 8.28
N ASP A 92 -15.57 21.13 7.00
CA ASP A 92 -15.45 19.97 6.11
C ASP A 92 -14.35 19.02 6.59
N LYS A 93 -13.21 19.55 7.04
CA LYS A 93 -12.13 18.75 7.64
C LYS A 93 -12.62 17.98 8.85
N GLU A 94 -13.35 18.63 9.76
CA GLU A 94 -13.91 17.97 10.95
C GLU A 94 -14.95 16.91 10.59
N ARG A 95 -15.82 17.20 9.61
CA ARG A 95 -16.80 16.23 9.10
C ARG A 95 -16.11 15.00 8.51
N LEU A 96 -15.13 15.19 7.63
CA LEU A 96 -14.37 14.10 7.01
C LEU A 96 -13.61 13.28 8.05
N PHE A 97 -13.09 13.92 9.09
CA PHE A 97 -12.43 13.22 10.19
C PHE A 97 -13.41 12.30 10.94
N LYS A 98 -14.61 12.80 11.29
CA LYS A 98 -15.66 12.03 11.94
C LYS A 98 -16.14 10.87 11.07
N GLU A 99 -16.36 11.11 9.78
CA GLU A 99 -16.78 10.07 8.83
C GLU A 99 -15.72 8.97 8.68
N LYS A 100 -14.44 9.34 8.61
CA LYS A 100 -13.33 8.39 8.58
C LYS A 100 -13.27 7.55 9.86
N GLU A 101 -13.38 8.19 11.03
CA GLU A 101 -13.37 7.49 12.31
C GLU A 101 -14.54 6.52 12.43
N GLN A 102 -15.73 6.96 12.05
CA GLN A 102 -16.93 6.13 12.00
C GLN A 102 -16.75 4.92 11.07
N MET A 103 -16.24 5.12 9.85
CA MET A 103 -15.95 4.04 8.91
C MET A 103 -14.93 3.04 9.47
N LEU A 104 -13.91 3.51 10.19
CA LEU A 104 -12.92 2.64 10.84
C LEU A 104 -13.55 1.81 11.96
N ILE A 105 -14.41 2.41 12.77
CA ILE A 105 -15.15 1.72 13.83
C ILE A 105 -16.08 0.67 13.23
N GLU A 106 -16.84 1.02 12.18
CA GLU A 106 -17.72 0.10 11.46
C GLU A 106 -16.97 -1.10 10.90
N ARG A 107 -15.87 -0.88 10.18
CA ARG A 107 -15.05 -1.99 9.66
C ARG A 107 -14.44 -2.84 10.76
N LYS A 108 -14.00 -2.24 11.86
CA LYS A 108 -13.51 -2.99 13.02
C LYS A 108 -14.61 -3.88 13.60
N ASN A 109 -15.83 -3.36 13.74
CA ASN A 109 -16.97 -4.10 14.25
C ASN A 109 -17.40 -5.21 13.29
N GLU A 110 -17.45 -4.94 11.99
CA GLU A 110 -17.73 -5.92 10.95
C GLU A 110 -16.73 -7.07 11.00
N ILE A 111 -15.42 -6.78 11.02
CA ILE A 111 -14.39 -7.81 11.15
C ILE A 111 -14.58 -8.62 12.43
N SER A 112 -14.84 -7.96 13.56
CA SER A 112 -15.09 -8.65 14.83
C SER A 112 -16.32 -9.56 14.76
N GLN A 113 -17.40 -9.14 14.11
CA GLN A 113 -18.60 -9.96 13.90
C GLN A 113 -18.30 -11.18 13.04
N ILE A 114 -17.59 -10.99 11.92
CA ILE A 114 -17.22 -12.09 11.04
C ILE A 114 -16.39 -13.14 11.79
N TYR A 115 -15.44 -12.72 12.63
CA TYR A 115 -14.67 -13.67 13.45
C TYR A 115 -15.55 -14.40 14.46
N LYS A 116 -16.45 -13.70 15.17
CA LYS A 116 -17.42 -14.34 16.07
C LYS A 116 -18.31 -15.35 15.36
N GLU A 117 -18.86 -15.00 14.20
CA GLU A 117 -19.68 -15.90 13.39
C GLU A 117 -18.92 -17.13 12.89
N ARG A 118 -17.64 -16.95 12.51
CA ARG A 118 -16.78 -18.07 12.12
C ARG A 118 -16.52 -19.00 13.30
N ASP A 119 -16.23 -18.45 14.47
CA ASP A 119 -16.03 -19.23 15.68
C ASP A 119 -17.31 -19.97 16.09
N GLU A 120 -18.48 -19.34 16.01
CA GLU A 120 -19.77 -19.99 16.25
C GLU A 120 -20.03 -21.12 15.26
N LYS A 121 -19.75 -20.92 13.97
CA LYS A 121 -19.85 -21.97 12.95
C LYS A 121 -18.90 -23.12 13.25
N LEU A 122 -17.65 -22.84 13.64
CA LEU A 122 -16.68 -23.86 14.03
C LEU A 122 -17.16 -24.64 15.27
N MET A 123 -17.70 -23.95 16.27
CA MET A 123 -18.28 -24.58 17.46
C MET A 123 -19.48 -25.45 17.10
N GLN A 124 -20.36 -25.01 16.20
CA GLN A 124 -21.46 -25.81 15.69
C GLN A 124 -20.96 -27.07 14.96
N PHE A 125 -19.93 -26.95 14.12
CA PHE A 125 -19.30 -28.11 13.46
C PHE A 125 -18.65 -29.07 14.47
N LEU A 126 -17.91 -28.56 15.45
CA LEU A 126 -17.30 -29.38 16.50
C LEU A 126 -18.36 -30.11 17.31
N ASN A 127 -19.41 -29.41 17.75
CA ASN A 127 -20.53 -30.02 18.48
C ASN A 127 -21.26 -31.07 17.62
N ALA A 128 -21.43 -30.82 16.32
CA ALA A 128 -22.04 -31.77 15.39
C ALA A 128 -21.17 -33.02 15.17
N MET A 129 -19.84 -32.92 15.22
CA MET A 129 -18.91 -34.06 15.16
C MET A 129 -18.78 -34.80 16.49
N GLN A 130 -18.92 -34.10 17.63
CA GLN A 130 -18.88 -34.71 18.95
C GLN A 130 -20.16 -35.48 19.29
N LYS A 131 -21.34 -35.01 18.83
CA LYS A 131 -22.62 -35.69 19.02
C LYS A 131 -22.61 -37.18 18.60
N PRO A 132 -22.16 -37.59 17.39
CA PRO A 132 -22.10 -39.00 17.02
C PRO A 132 -21.08 -39.80 17.85
N PHE A 133 -20.07 -39.15 18.43
CA PHE A 133 -19.08 -39.81 19.29
C PHE A 133 -19.57 -40.08 20.72
N LEU A 134 -20.57 -39.34 21.18
CA LEU A 134 -21.17 -39.49 22.52
C LEU A 134 -22.39 -40.41 22.52
N THR A 135 -23.16 -40.46 21.42
CA THR A 135 -24.34 -41.33 21.30
C THR A 135 -24.01 -42.82 21.21
N HIS A 136 -22.74 -43.18 20.93
CA HIS A 136 -22.27 -44.57 20.85
C HIS A 136 -21.63 -45.11 22.14
N LYS A 137 -21.71 -44.40 23.28
CA LYS A 137 -21.04 -44.82 24.52
C LYS A 137 -21.91 -45.59 25.52
N ASN A 138 -23.22 -45.70 25.31
CA ASN A 138 -24.12 -46.26 26.34
C ASN A 138 -24.70 -47.64 26.02
N ASP A 139 -24.62 -48.13 24.79
CA ASP A 139 -25.06 -49.48 24.45
C ASP A 139 -24.12 -50.05 23.38
N GLU A 140 -23.47 -51.18 23.69
CA GLU A 140 -22.52 -51.98 22.89
C GLU A 140 -21.03 -51.93 23.33
N PRO A 141 -20.36 -53.10 23.41
CA PRO A 141 -18.96 -53.17 23.80
C PRO A 141 -18.09 -52.41 22.80
N ALA A 142 -17.25 -51.53 23.33
CA ALA A 142 -16.33 -50.70 22.58
C ALA A 142 -15.50 -51.53 21.59
N ILE A 143 -15.84 -51.45 20.30
CA ILE A 143 -14.90 -51.77 19.23
C ILE A 143 -13.95 -50.57 19.20
N GLU A 144 -12.81 -50.71 19.85
CA GLU A 144 -11.66 -49.82 19.69
C GLU A 144 -11.27 -49.82 18.21
N ALA A 145 -11.77 -48.85 17.45
CA ALA A 145 -11.25 -48.54 16.14
C ALA A 145 -9.84 -47.94 16.33
N GLN A 146 -8.84 -48.82 16.42
CA GLN A 146 -7.46 -48.47 16.12
C GLN A 146 -7.47 -47.81 14.74
N ILE A 147 -7.12 -46.53 14.69
CA ILE A 147 -6.89 -45.84 13.43
C ILE A 147 -5.63 -46.47 12.85
N ASP A 148 -5.79 -47.35 11.87
CA ASP A 148 -4.69 -47.86 11.05
C ASP A 148 -4.04 -46.69 10.30
N GLU A 149 -3.01 -46.08 10.87
CA GLU A 149 -2.05 -45.20 10.15
C GLU A 149 -1.39 -45.91 8.94
N ASP A 150 -1.62 -47.22 8.80
CA ASP A 150 -1.13 -48.05 7.70
C ASP A 150 -1.87 -47.85 6.38
N GLY A 151 -2.98 -47.09 6.34
CA GLY A 151 -3.76 -46.87 5.13
C GLY A 151 -3.01 -46.06 4.04
N GLU A 152 -2.29 -45.01 4.42
CA GLU A 152 -1.60 -44.11 3.49
C GLU A 152 -0.18 -44.60 3.14
N LYS A 153 0.50 -45.30 4.05
CA LYS A 153 1.80 -45.96 3.81
C LYS A 153 1.75 -47.07 2.74
N LYS A 154 0.55 -47.54 2.38
CA LYS A 154 0.32 -48.60 1.39
C LYS A 154 0.35 -48.11 -0.06
N TRP A 155 0.37 -46.80 -0.34
CA TRP A 155 0.34 -46.27 -1.70
C TRP A 155 1.63 -45.51 -2.05
N ILE A 156 2.25 -45.88 -3.17
CA ILE A 156 3.53 -45.32 -3.63
C ILE A 156 3.31 -44.62 -4.98
N SER A 157 4.08 -43.57 -5.25
CA SER A 157 4.06 -42.90 -6.55
C SER A 157 4.55 -43.82 -7.67
N LEU A 158 4.01 -43.68 -8.89
CA LEU A 158 4.45 -44.46 -10.05
C LEU A 158 5.97 -44.36 -10.28
N GLY A 159 6.57 -43.19 -10.03
CA GLY A 159 8.00 -42.97 -10.18
C GLY A 159 8.84 -43.77 -9.17
N GLU A 160 8.45 -43.79 -7.91
CA GLU A 160 9.13 -44.57 -6.87
C GLU A 160 8.93 -46.07 -7.08
N TYR A 161 7.75 -46.50 -7.50
CA TYR A 161 7.47 -47.89 -7.85
C TYR A 161 8.38 -48.35 -9.01
N LEU A 162 8.49 -47.58 -10.09
CA LEU A 162 9.34 -47.92 -11.23
C LEU A 162 10.84 -47.93 -10.89
N ARG A 163 11.29 -47.03 -10.00
CA ARG A 163 12.66 -47.01 -9.47
C ARG A 163 12.98 -48.26 -8.64
N SER A 164 12.02 -48.74 -7.86
CA SER A 164 12.16 -50.00 -7.10
C SER A 164 12.12 -51.25 -7.98
N LEU A 165 11.49 -51.15 -9.16
CA LEU A 165 11.17 -52.30 -10.04
C LEU A 165 12.23 -52.57 -11.11
N THR A 166 12.84 -51.52 -11.67
CA THR A 166 13.75 -51.66 -12.82
C THR A 166 14.91 -50.67 -12.75
N PRO A 167 16.18 -51.14 -12.70
CA PRO A 167 17.34 -50.26 -12.71
C PRO A 167 17.71 -49.72 -14.12
N GLN A 168 17.06 -50.21 -15.20
CA GLN A 168 17.41 -49.89 -16.59
C GLN A 168 16.40 -48.93 -17.25
N PRO A 169 16.82 -47.74 -17.74
CA PRO A 169 15.91 -46.66 -18.16
C PRO A 169 15.10 -46.95 -19.43
N LYS A 170 15.58 -47.87 -20.30
CA LYS A 170 14.93 -48.20 -21.58
C LYS A 170 13.62 -48.99 -21.39
N ASN A 171 13.51 -49.76 -20.31
CA ASN A 171 12.33 -50.59 -20.03
C ASN A 171 11.28 -49.85 -19.20
N ILE A 172 11.67 -48.80 -18.46
CA ILE A 172 10.79 -47.97 -17.63
C ILE A 172 9.66 -47.38 -18.48
N LYS A 173 9.96 -46.81 -19.65
CA LYS A 173 8.95 -46.20 -20.53
C LYS A 173 7.92 -47.22 -21.04
N LYS A 174 8.36 -48.45 -21.36
CA LYS A 174 7.47 -49.52 -21.83
C LYS A 174 6.53 -49.99 -20.72
N VAL A 175 7.05 -50.15 -19.49
CA VAL A 175 6.26 -50.55 -18.32
C VAL A 175 5.29 -49.44 -17.90
N GLN A 176 5.75 -48.18 -17.90
CA GLN A 176 4.92 -47.01 -17.64
C GLN A 176 3.73 -46.93 -18.61
N ASN A 177 3.97 -47.11 -19.92
CA ASN A 177 2.89 -47.09 -20.91
C ASN A 177 1.89 -48.24 -20.73
N LYS A 178 2.32 -49.42 -20.24
CA LYS A 178 1.42 -50.52 -19.90
C LYS A 178 0.56 -50.23 -18.66
N ILE A 179 1.16 -49.63 -17.64
CA ILE A 179 0.44 -49.23 -16.41
C ILE A 179 -0.57 -48.12 -16.72
N ILE A 180 -0.18 -47.13 -17.54
CA ILE A 180 -1.07 -46.04 -17.96
C ILE A 180 -2.30 -46.56 -18.70
N LYS A 181 -2.12 -47.54 -19.60
CA LYS A 181 -3.24 -48.17 -20.34
C LYS A 181 -4.22 -48.94 -19.44
N ARG A 182 -3.81 -49.34 -18.23
CA ARG A 182 -4.65 -50.06 -17.25
C ARG A 182 -5.22 -49.16 -16.16
N ILE A 183 -5.01 -47.84 -16.24
CA ILE A 183 -5.68 -46.88 -15.34
C ILE A 183 -7.19 -47.02 -15.54
N ASN A 184 -7.93 -47.24 -14.45
CA ASN A 184 -9.37 -47.54 -14.37
C ASN A 184 -9.81 -49.00 -14.61
N HIS A 185 -8.94 -49.87 -15.13
CA HIS A 185 -9.26 -51.30 -15.27
C HIS A 185 -8.83 -52.14 -14.06
N SER A 186 -7.96 -51.59 -13.21
CA SER A 186 -7.35 -52.31 -12.10
C SER A 186 -7.61 -51.60 -10.78
N LYS A 187 -8.13 -52.33 -9.78
CA LYS A 187 -8.38 -51.85 -8.41
C LYS A 187 -7.11 -51.44 -7.65
N PHE A 188 -5.93 -51.66 -8.26
CA PHE A 188 -4.61 -51.45 -7.66
C PHE A 188 -3.92 -50.17 -8.15
N ILE A 189 -4.51 -49.46 -9.11
CA ILE A 189 -3.98 -48.22 -9.69
C ILE A 189 -5.01 -47.12 -9.45
N LYS A 190 -4.61 -46.04 -8.78
CA LYS A 190 -5.46 -44.88 -8.51
C LYS A 190 -4.86 -43.63 -9.13
N PHE A 191 -5.70 -42.84 -9.78
CA PHE A 191 -5.36 -41.48 -10.19
C PHE A 191 -5.93 -40.50 -9.17
N LYS A 192 -5.06 -39.75 -8.47
CA LYS A 192 -5.47 -38.72 -7.50
C LYS A 192 -4.54 -37.52 -7.64
N ASN A 193 -5.11 -36.32 -7.72
CA ASN A 193 -4.37 -35.04 -7.75
C ASN A 193 -3.29 -34.97 -8.84
N GLY A 194 -3.56 -35.50 -10.04
CA GLY A 194 -2.59 -35.47 -11.15
C GLY A 194 -1.46 -36.49 -11.08
N VAL A 195 -1.43 -37.36 -10.05
CA VAL A 195 -0.39 -38.37 -9.84
C VAL A 195 -0.99 -39.79 -9.82
N ILE A 196 -0.28 -40.73 -10.46
CA ILE A 196 -0.65 -42.15 -10.47
C ILE A 196 -0.04 -42.83 -9.24
N LEU A 197 -0.88 -43.48 -8.45
CA LEU A 197 -0.54 -44.18 -7.21
C LEU A 197 -0.75 -45.69 -7.37
N ILE A 198 0.20 -46.48 -6.88
CA ILE A 198 0.20 -47.95 -6.92
C ILE A 198 0.31 -48.51 -5.50
N ARG A 199 -0.42 -49.60 -5.21
CA ARG A 199 -0.40 -50.27 -3.90
C ARG A 199 0.90 -51.07 -3.68
N LYS A 200 1.58 -50.85 -2.55
CA LYS A 200 2.92 -51.36 -2.18
C LYS A 200 3.04 -52.88 -2.04
N ASN A 201 1.93 -53.60 -1.89
CA ASN A 201 1.93 -54.99 -1.43
C ASN A 201 1.69 -56.04 -2.54
N LYS A 202 1.86 -55.68 -3.82
CA LYS A 202 1.61 -56.61 -4.94
C LYS A 202 2.87 -56.91 -5.74
N THR A 203 3.13 -58.20 -5.98
CA THR A 203 4.23 -58.66 -6.84
C THR A 203 3.81 -58.65 -8.33
N LEU A 204 4.80 -58.55 -9.22
CA LEU A 204 4.70 -58.22 -10.64
C LEU A 204 3.64 -58.97 -11.46
N GLN A 205 3.36 -60.24 -11.14
CA GLN A 205 2.49 -61.09 -11.97
C GLN A 205 1.06 -60.54 -12.05
N GLU A 206 0.56 -60.04 -10.92
CA GLU A 206 -0.86 -59.70 -10.77
C GLU A 206 -1.22 -58.27 -11.25
N VAL A 207 -0.25 -57.54 -11.81
CA VAL A 207 -0.45 -56.23 -12.46
C VAL A 207 -0.35 -56.34 -13.99
N THR A 208 0.33 -57.38 -14.49
CA THR A 208 0.48 -57.65 -15.91
C THR A 208 -0.63 -58.46 -16.55
N GLU A 209 -1.40 -59.25 -15.77
CA GLU A 209 -2.63 -59.93 -16.24
C GLU A 209 -3.81 -58.96 -16.39
#